data_AF-A0A1I7K795-F1
#
_entry.id   AF-A0A1I7K795-F1
#
_cell.length_a   1.000
_cell.length_b   1.000
_cell.length_c   1.000
_cell.angle_alpha   90.00
_cell.angle_beta   90.00
_cell.angle_gamma   90.00
#
_symmetry.space_group_name_H-M   'P 1'
#
loop_
_entity.id
_entity.type
_entity.pdbx_description
1 polymer ?
#
loop_
_entity_poly.entity_id
_entity_poly.type
_entity_poly.pdbx_seq_one_letter_code
_entity_poly.pdbx_strand_id
1 'polypeptide(L)'
;MPFRHAGAVRPALIRPGSGITSRVRAYRAGLVAMRPIFPFVEPLLPSLVTSSWRLGRAMLRIVQGRADRFILESADINRIGA
;
A
#
# COMPACT_ATOMS: atom_id res chain seq x y z
N MET A 1 -19.73 -5.99 14.14
CA MET A 1 -19.90 -4.63 13.58
C MET A 1 -20.73 -4.76 12.30
N PRO A 2 -21.75 -3.92 12.04
CA PRO A 2 -22.67 -4.12 10.93
C PRO A 2 -22.18 -3.48 9.61
N PHE A 3 -20.93 -3.77 9.20
CA PHE A 3 -20.42 -3.32 7.90
C PHE A 3 -20.69 -4.39 6.83
N ARG A 4 -21.39 -4.02 5.75
CA ARG A 4 -21.73 -4.93 4.64
C ARG A 4 -20.50 -5.51 3.95
N HIS A 5 -19.47 -4.69 3.75
CA HIS A 5 -18.18 -5.11 3.23
C HIS A 5 -17.08 -4.51 4.10
N ALA A 6 -16.15 -5.34 4.56
CA ALA A 6 -15.05 -4.96 5.41
C ALA A 6 -13.83 -5.85 5.11
N GLY A 7 -12.65 -5.35 5.44
CA GLY A 7 -11.40 -6.08 5.32
C GLY A 7 -10.30 -5.47 6.18
N ALA A 8 -9.37 -6.30 6.61
CA ALA A 8 -8.16 -5.92 7.32
C ALA A 8 -6.99 -5.89 6.35
N VAL A 9 -6.32 -4.73 6.25
CA VAL A 9 -5.12 -4.57 5.41
C VAL A 9 -3.87 -4.81 6.27
N ARG A 10 -2.95 -5.65 5.79
CA ARG A 10 -1.67 -5.96 6.45
C ARG A 10 -0.49 -5.66 5.50
N PRO A 11 -0.21 -4.36 5.22
CA PRO A 11 0.91 -3.98 4.38
C PRO A 11 2.24 -4.18 5.11
N ALA A 12 3.29 -4.56 4.38
CA ALA A 12 4.65 -4.57 4.88
C ALA A 12 5.32 -3.20 4.71
N LEU A 13 5.87 -2.91 3.52
CA LEU A 13 6.47 -1.60 3.22
C LEU A 13 5.52 -0.77 2.35
N ILE A 14 5.22 0.46 2.80
CA ILE A 14 4.39 1.40 2.03
C ILE A 14 5.28 2.50 1.45
N ARG A 15 5.37 2.56 0.12
CA ARG A 15 5.96 3.68 -0.59
C ARG A 15 5.04 4.89 -0.49
N PRO A 16 5.52 6.04 0.02
CA PRO A 16 4.74 7.27 0.05
C PRO A 16 4.42 7.75 -1.37
N GLY A 17 3.17 8.14 -1.59
CA GLY A 17 2.72 8.78 -2.81
C GLY A 17 3.29 10.19 -2.99
N SER A 18 3.08 10.75 -4.18
CA SER A 18 3.50 12.12 -4.52
C SER A 18 2.91 13.13 -3.52
N GLY A 19 3.76 13.98 -2.95
CA GLY A 19 3.35 15.01 -1.99
C GLY A 19 3.31 14.56 -0.53
N ILE A 20 3.48 13.27 -0.24
CA ILE A 20 3.53 12.77 1.14
C ILE A 20 4.96 12.88 1.68
N THR A 21 5.14 13.60 2.78
CA THR A 21 6.44 13.74 3.46
C THR A 21 6.32 13.43 4.94
N SER A 22 7.34 12.77 5.51
CA SER A 22 7.41 12.58 6.96
C SER A 22 7.68 13.89 7.69
N ARG A 23 7.06 14.09 8.86
CA ARG A 23 7.37 15.22 9.76
C ARG A 23 8.77 15.13 10.34
N VAL A 24 9.31 13.91 10.44
CA VAL A 24 10.65 13.66 10.94
C VAL A 24 11.65 13.84 9.80
N ARG A 25 12.50 14.87 9.90
CA ARG A 25 13.47 15.23 8.86
C ARG A 25 14.39 14.08 8.47
N ALA A 26 14.83 13.26 9.43
CA ALA A 26 15.65 12.08 9.18
C ALA A 26 14.93 11.05 8.29
N TYR A 27 13.65 10.75 8.58
CA TYR A 27 12.86 9.84 7.75
C TYR A 27 12.62 10.41 6.35
N ARG A 28 12.42 11.73 6.23
CA ARG A 28 12.31 12.39 4.92
C ARG A 28 13.61 12.23 4.11
N ALA A 29 14.77 12.45 4.72
CA ALA A 29 16.06 12.28 4.05
C ALA A 29 16.27 10.83 3.58
N GLY A 30 16.00 9.85 4.45
CA GLY A 30 16.08 8.42 4.10
C GLY A 30 15.14 8.03 2.96
N LEU A 31 13.87 8.47 3.01
CA LEU A 31 12.91 8.20 1.94
C LEU A 31 13.28 8.85 0.60
N VAL A 32 13.88 10.04 0.62
CA VAL A 32 14.38 10.71 -0.59
C VAL A 32 15.59 9.95 -1.15
N ALA A 33 16.51 9.51 -0.30
CA ALA A 33 17.66 8.71 -0.72
C ALA A 33 17.25 7.33 -1.29
N MET A 34 16.23 6.69 -0.73
CA MET A 34 15.70 5.42 -1.22
C MET A 34 14.78 5.55 -2.45
N ARG A 35 14.36 6.78 -2.78
CA ARG A 35 13.43 7.08 -3.88
C ARG A 35 13.77 6.43 -5.25
N PRO A 36 15.03 6.43 -5.73
CA PRO A 36 15.41 5.78 -6.99
C PRO A 36 15.40 4.25 -6.92
N ILE A 37 15.41 3.65 -5.72
CA ILE A 37 15.46 2.19 -5.52
C ILE A 37 14.04 1.59 -5.62
N PHE A 38 13.02 2.29 -5.12
CA PHE A 38 11.63 1.84 -5.15
C PHE A 38 11.10 1.32 -6.51
N PRO A 39 11.34 1.95 -7.68
CA PRO A 39 10.84 1.43 -8.95
C PRO A 39 11.34 0.03 -9.30
N PHE A 40 12.47 -0.40 -8.74
CA PHE A 40 13.02 -1.75 -8.95
C PHE A 40 12.48 -2.76 -7.92
N VAL A 41 12.28 -2.34 -6.68
CA VAL A 41 11.84 -3.23 -5.59
C VAL A 41 10.35 -3.57 -5.71
N GLU A 42 9.53 -2.61 -6.15
CA GLU A 42 8.08 -2.75 -6.26
C GLU A 42 7.64 -3.89 -7.21
N PRO A 43 8.25 -4.11 -8.40
CA PRO A 43 7.97 -5.28 -9.23
C PRO A 43 8.67 -6.57 -8.75
N LEU A 44 9.81 -6.48 -8.07
CA LEU A 44 10.58 -7.66 -7.66
C LEU A 44 10.02 -8.32 -6.39
N LEU A 45 9.43 -7.54 -5.49
CA LEU A 45 8.88 -7.99 -4.21
C LEU A 45 7.44 -7.49 -4.00
N PRO A 46 6.48 -7.86 -4.88
CA PRO A 46 5.10 -7.40 -4.80
C PRO A 46 4.35 -7.88 -3.55
N SER A 47 4.87 -8.90 -2.86
CA SER A 47 4.36 -9.40 -1.57
C SER A 47 4.79 -8.56 -0.38
N LEU A 48 5.85 -7.76 -0.52
CA LEU A 48 6.45 -6.98 0.58
C LEU A 48 6.31 -5.47 0.40
N VAL A 49 6.08 -4.97 -0.81
CA VAL A 49 6.02 -3.54 -1.08
C VAL A 49 4.69 -3.17 -1.71
N THR A 50 4.05 -2.14 -1.17
CA THR A 50 2.86 -1.50 -1.75
C THR A 50 3.04 0.02 -1.81
N SER A 51 2.15 0.74 -2.49
CA SER A 51 2.14 2.20 -2.52
C SER A 51 0.89 2.76 -1.89
N SER A 52 0.96 3.98 -1.35
CA SER A 52 -0.21 4.64 -0.75
C SER A 52 -1.40 4.77 -1.72
N TRP A 53 -1.13 4.93 -3.02
CA TRP A 53 -2.16 4.97 -4.07
C TRP A 53 -2.86 3.62 -4.24
N ARG A 54 -2.09 2.52 -4.36
CA ARG A 54 -2.65 1.18 -4.47
C ARG A 54 -3.41 0.79 -3.22
N LEU A 55 -2.87 1.12 -2.04
CA LEU A 55 -3.55 0.90 -0.77
C LEU A 55 -4.89 1.64 -0.70
N GLY A 56 -4.94 2.93 -1.05
CA GLY A 56 -6.19 3.68 -1.08
C GLY A 56 -7.21 3.11 -2.06
N ARG A 57 -6.79 2.74 -3.28
CA ARG A 57 -7.67 2.09 -4.27
C ARG A 57 -8.15 0.71 -3.80
N ALA A 58 -7.28 -0.06 -3.15
CA ALA A 58 -7.63 -1.33 -2.55
C ALA A 58 -8.71 -1.15 -1.47
N MET A 59 -8.56 -0.16 -0.59
CA MET A 59 -9.57 0.15 0.44
C MET A 59 -10.94 0.49 -0.17
N LEU A 60 -10.97 1.30 -1.24
CA LEU A 60 -12.22 1.60 -1.95
C LEU A 60 -12.85 0.34 -2.57
N ARG A 61 -12.04 -0.56 -3.12
CA ARG A 61 -12.53 -1.81 -3.70
C ARG A 61 -13.01 -2.82 -2.64
N ILE A 62 -12.38 -2.83 -1.45
CA ILE A 62 -12.85 -3.63 -0.30
C ILE A 62 -14.28 -3.22 0.07
N VAL A 63 -14.54 -1.92 0.26
CA VAL A 63 -15.88 -1.45 0.66
C VAL A 63 -16.93 -1.61 -0.46
N GLN A 64 -16.49 -1.70 -1.72
CA GLN A 64 -17.32 -2.06 -2.87
C GLN A 64 -17.62 -3.57 -2.97
N GLY A 65 -17.11 -4.41 -2.06
CA GLY A 65 -17.31 -5.86 -2.10
C GLY A 65 -16.47 -6.58 -3.16
N ARG A 66 -15.40 -5.95 -3.64
CA ARG A 66 -14.51 -6.48 -4.69
C ARG A 66 -13.25 -7.15 -4.14
N ALA A 67 -13.20 -7.39 -2.84
CA ALA A 67 -12.15 -8.19 -2.21
C ALA A 67 -12.60 -9.64 -2.10
N ASP A 68 -11.73 -10.56 -2.50
CA ASP A 68 -11.95 -12.01 -2.44
C ASP A 68 -11.68 -12.60 -1.05
N ARG A 69 -11.09 -11.81 -0.15
CA ARG A 69 -10.65 -12.23 1.17
C ARG A 69 -10.77 -11.09 2.19
N PHE A 70 -10.89 -11.45 3.46
CA PHE A 70 -10.98 -10.49 4.56
C PHE A 70 -9.61 -9.89 4.96
N ILE A 71 -8.54 -10.70 4.97
CA ILE A 71 -7.18 -10.23 5.29
C ILE A 71 -6.42 -10.04 3.98
N LEU A 72 -5.98 -8.82 3.70
CA LEU A 72 -5.25 -8.48 2.48
C LEU A 72 -3.80 -8.17 2.81
N GLU A 73 -2.89 -9.01 2.30
CA GLU A 73 -1.46 -8.77 2.36
C GLU A 73 -1.00 -7.84 1.24
N SER A 74 0.28 -7.43 1.21
CA SER A 74 0.76 -6.46 0.21
C SER A 74 0.52 -6.92 -1.23
N ALA A 75 0.63 -8.23 -1.51
CA ALA A 75 0.32 -8.79 -2.84
C ALA A 75 -1.16 -8.60 -3.21
N ASP A 76 -2.07 -8.83 -2.26
CA ASP A 76 -3.50 -8.66 -2.46
C ASP A 76 -3.86 -7.19 -2.64
N ILE A 77 -3.30 -6.32 -1.80
CA ILE A 77 -3.44 -4.87 -1.90
C ILE A 77 -2.97 -4.38 -3.27
N ASN A 78 -1.84 -4.90 -3.77
CA ASN A 78 -1.33 -4.53 -5.09
C ASN A 78 -2.23 -5.04 -6.22
N ARG A 79 -2.74 -6.26 -6.11
CA ARG A 79 -3.63 -6.88 -7.11
C ARG A 79 -4.96 -6.14 -7.20
N ILE A 80 -5.65 -5.92 -6.09
CA ILE A 80 -6.94 -5.23 -6.11
C ILE A 80 -6.75 -3.71 -6.22
N GLY A 81 -5.62 -3.17 -5.79
CA GLY A 81 -5.32 -1.74 -5.83
C GLY A 81 -4.74 -1.26 -7.15
N ALA A 82 -4.46 -2.15 -8.11
CA ALA A 82 -3.98 -1.81 -9.44
C ALA A 82 -4.88 -0.76 -10.11
#